data_AF-A0A7C4GED8-F1
#
_entry.id   AF-A0A7C4GED8-F1
#
_cell.length_a   1.000
_cell.length_b   1.000
_cell.length_c   1.000
_cell.angle_alpha   90.00
_cell.angle_beta   90.00
_cell.angle_gamma   90.00
#
_symmetry.space_group_name_H-M   'P 1'
#
loop_
_entity.id
_entity.type
_entity.pdbx_description
1 polymer ?
#
loop_
_entity_poly.entity_id
_entity_poly.type
_entity_poly.pdbx_seq_one_letter_code
_entity_poly.pdbx_strand_id
1 'polypeptide(L)'
;GLAAGANDYLTKPYHEGELLARVRVGERMVRLSRELLQRTIELHKANAQMAVLANRLEQQARYDILTGLPNRRCLFERFHEQWELSTRSGLPLSCLVIDVDCFKRVNDTYGHATGDLVLRNLAEVMRRCSRRPDLCARYGGEEFAIICPATDLAGASQLAERLRAAVELESTAWNLGPPRITISCGVAERRTDVPGPDELLRLADAMLYEAKSHGRNQVWRCVGPGVGERVPPETALSTS
;
A
#
# COMPACT_ATOMS: atom_id res chain seq x y z
N GLY A 1 -58.67 -25.50 10.39
CA GLY A 1 -57.73 -26.46 9.79
C GLY A 1 -56.58 -25.73 9.14
N LEU A 2 -56.76 -25.25 7.90
CA LEU A 2 -55.71 -24.55 7.15
C LEU A 2 -55.27 -23.22 7.78
N ALA A 3 -56.21 -22.42 8.29
CA ALA A 3 -55.90 -21.16 9.00
C ALA A 3 -55.10 -21.34 10.31
N ALA A 4 -54.94 -22.58 10.80
CA ALA A 4 -54.14 -22.91 11.99
C ALA A 4 -52.73 -23.43 11.62
N GLY A 5 -52.31 -23.31 10.35
CA GLY A 5 -50.97 -23.70 9.87
C GLY A 5 -50.89 -25.09 9.23
N ALA A 6 -52.02 -25.74 8.95
CA ALA A 6 -52.02 -26.97 8.16
C ALA A 6 -51.77 -26.64 6.68
N ASN A 7 -50.83 -27.37 6.05
CA ASN A 7 -50.53 -27.19 4.63
C ASN A 7 -51.57 -27.84 3.71
N ASP A 8 -52.31 -28.82 4.21
CA ASP A 8 -53.35 -29.54 3.47
C ASP A 8 -54.37 -30.19 4.45
N TYR A 9 -55.55 -30.59 3.97
CA TYR A 9 -56.53 -31.36 4.75
C TYR A 9 -57.24 -32.42 3.89
N LEU A 10 -57.69 -33.50 4.54
CA LEU A 10 -58.44 -34.60 3.91
C LEU A 10 -59.69 -34.92 4.74
N THR A 11 -60.85 -35.04 4.09
CA THR A 11 -62.13 -35.37 4.74
C THR A 11 -62.38 -36.87 4.77
N LYS A 12 -63.02 -37.39 5.83
CA LYS A 12 -63.34 -38.83 5.98
C LYS A 12 -64.76 -39.16 5.48
N PRO A 13 -65.00 -40.37 4.93
CA PRO A 13 -64.01 -41.41 4.61
C PRO A 13 -63.18 -41.00 3.38
N TYR A 14 -61.88 -41.30 3.37
CA TYR A 14 -60.97 -40.91 2.29
C TYR A 14 -60.55 -42.08 1.41
N HIS A 15 -60.12 -41.77 0.19
CA HIS A 15 -59.57 -42.74 -0.74
C HIS A 15 -58.05 -42.90 -0.54
N GLU A 16 -57.57 -44.13 -0.37
CA GLU A 16 -56.17 -44.42 -0.07
C GLU A 16 -55.20 -43.89 -1.15
N GLY A 17 -55.56 -44.02 -2.43
CA GLY A 17 -54.73 -43.53 -3.53
C GLY A 17 -54.53 -42.00 -3.52
N GLU A 18 -55.52 -41.24 -3.04
CA GLU A 18 -55.43 -39.78 -2.94
C GLU A 18 -54.54 -39.37 -1.75
N LEU A 19 -54.70 -40.03 -0.60
CA LEU A 19 -53.85 -39.82 0.57
C LEU A 19 -52.37 -40.09 0.22
N LEU A 20 -52.08 -41.23 -0.42
CA LEU A 20 -50.72 -41.60 -0.81
C LEU A 20 -50.10 -40.61 -1.81
N ALA A 21 -50.89 -40.12 -2.77
CA ALA A 21 -50.41 -39.10 -3.72
C ALA A 21 -50.01 -37.80 -3.00
N ARG A 22 -50.85 -37.31 -2.08
CA ARG A 22 -50.58 -36.08 -1.30
C ARG A 22 -49.37 -36.23 -0.39
N VAL A 23 -49.23 -37.37 0.30
CA VAL A 23 -48.05 -37.67 1.13
C VAL A 23 -46.77 -37.67 0.28
N ARG A 24 -46.76 -38.34 -0.88
CA ARG A 24 -45.59 -38.37 -1.78
C ARG A 24 -45.19 -36.98 -2.29
N VAL A 25 -46.16 -36.10 -2.55
CA VAL A 25 -45.90 -34.70 -2.92
C VAL A 25 -45.28 -33.94 -1.76
N GLY A 26 -45.82 -34.08 -0.54
CA GLY A 26 -45.27 -33.47 0.67
C GLY A 26 -43.83 -33.93 0.97
N GLU A 27 -43.57 -35.23 0.89
CA GLU A 27 -42.23 -35.80 1.05
C GLU A 27 -41.24 -35.25 0.02
N ARG A 28 -41.65 -35.17 -1.26
CA ARG A 28 -40.83 -34.58 -2.32
C ARG A 28 -40.54 -33.10 -2.06
N MET A 29 -41.54 -32.34 -1.61
CA MET A 29 -41.39 -30.92 -1.30
C MET A 29 -40.41 -30.69 -0.15
N VAL A 30 -40.52 -31.47 0.94
CA VAL A 30 -39.60 -31.38 2.08
C VAL A 30 -38.18 -31.75 1.65
N ARG A 31 -38.01 -32.80 0.84
CA ARG A 31 -36.70 -33.21 0.31
C ARG A 31 -36.06 -32.10 -0.53
N LEU A 32 -36.80 -31.55 -1.51
CA LEU A 32 -36.32 -30.46 -2.36
C LEU A 32 -36.01 -29.19 -1.55
N SER A 33 -36.82 -28.85 -0.55
CA SER A 33 -36.57 -27.71 0.32
C SER A 33 -35.27 -27.89 1.13
N ARG A 34 -34.97 -29.11 1.59
CA ARG A 34 -33.68 -29.41 2.26
C ARG A 34 -32.52 -29.31 1.28
N GLU A 35 -32.64 -29.86 0.08
CA GLU A 35 -31.61 -29.77 -0.96
C GLU A 35 -31.31 -28.31 -1.34
N LEU A 36 -32.35 -27.48 -1.52
CA LEU A 36 -32.20 -26.05 -1.79
C LEU A 36 -31.51 -25.30 -0.64
N LEU A 37 -31.88 -25.58 0.61
CA LEU A 37 -31.25 -24.96 1.78
C LEU A 37 -29.76 -25.33 1.84
N GLN A 38 -29.46 -26.63 1.67
CA GLN A 38 -28.09 -27.13 1.65
C GLN A 38 -27.27 -26.47 0.54
N ARG A 39 -27.83 -26.39 -0.68
CA ARG A 39 -27.17 -25.76 -1.81
C ARG A 39 -26.94 -24.26 -1.60
N THR A 40 -27.90 -23.59 -0.98
CA THR A 40 -27.79 -22.17 -0.62
C THR A 40 -26.64 -21.96 0.37
N ILE A 41 -26.53 -22.81 1.39
CA ILE A 41 -25.43 -22.74 2.37
C ILE A 41 -24.07 -22.99 1.68
N GLU A 42 -23.99 -23.98 0.79
CA GLU A 42 -22.77 -24.27 0.02
C GLU A 42 -22.34 -23.10 -0.86
N LEU A 43 -23.28 -22.50 -1.59
CA LEU A 43 -23.02 -21.32 -2.44
C LEU A 43 -22.52 -20.14 -1.62
N HIS A 44 -23.14 -19.84 -0.48
CA HIS A 44 -22.68 -18.76 0.39
C HIS A 44 -21.26 -19.02 0.93
N LYS A 45 -20.96 -20.28 1.32
CA LYS A 45 -19.60 -20.66 1.76
C LYS A 45 -18.59 -20.50 0.64
N ALA A 46 -18.89 -20.97 -0.57
CA ALA A 46 -18.01 -20.85 -1.73
C ALA A 46 -17.75 -19.37 -2.10
N ASN A 47 -18.80 -18.55 -2.15
CA ASN A 47 -18.68 -17.12 -2.43
C ASN A 47 -17.82 -16.39 -1.38
N ALA A 48 -18.01 -16.70 -0.09
CA ALA A 48 -17.20 -16.12 0.98
C ALA A 48 -15.71 -16.52 0.84
N GLN A 49 -15.43 -17.79 0.50
CA GLN A 49 -14.06 -18.25 0.26
C GLN A 49 -13.44 -17.56 -0.96
N MET A 50 -14.19 -17.42 -2.06
CA MET A 50 -13.73 -16.70 -3.25
C MET A 50 -13.40 -15.24 -2.94
N ALA A 51 -14.24 -14.55 -2.16
CA ALA A 51 -14.00 -13.16 -1.77
C ALA A 51 -12.72 -13.02 -0.91
N VAL A 52 -12.48 -13.94 0.03
CA VAL A 52 -11.25 -13.96 0.84
C VAL A 52 -10.01 -14.19 -0.03
N LEU A 53 -10.08 -15.15 -0.96
CA LEU A 53 -8.97 -15.44 -1.88
C LEU A 53 -8.69 -14.26 -2.81
N ALA A 54 -9.72 -13.65 -3.38
CA ALA A 54 -9.59 -12.47 -4.24
C ALA A 54 -8.91 -11.31 -3.50
N ASN A 55 -9.32 -11.02 -2.26
CA ASN A 55 -8.69 -9.98 -1.45
C ASN A 55 -7.22 -10.31 -1.16
N ARG A 56 -6.89 -11.55 -0.79
CA ARG A 56 -5.49 -11.95 -0.58
C ARG A 56 -4.63 -11.79 -1.83
N LEU A 57 -5.15 -12.19 -2.99
CA LEU A 57 -4.46 -12.02 -4.27
C LEU A 57 -4.26 -10.54 -4.60
N GLU A 58 -5.27 -9.71 -4.35
CA GLU A 58 -5.16 -8.26 -4.53
C GLU A 58 -4.11 -7.64 -3.60
N GLN A 59 -4.11 -8.02 -2.32
CA GLN A 59 -3.11 -7.55 -1.36
C GLN A 59 -1.68 -7.95 -1.79
N GLN A 60 -1.47 -9.20 -2.20
CA GLN A 60 -0.17 -9.66 -2.70
C GLN A 60 0.24 -8.97 -4.01
N ALA A 61 -0.74 -8.63 -4.87
CA ALA A 61 -0.48 -7.93 -6.12
C ALA A 61 -0.19 -6.43 -5.93
N ARG A 62 -0.64 -5.82 -4.83
CA ARG A 62 -0.53 -4.36 -4.58
C ARG A 62 0.53 -3.98 -3.55
N TYR A 63 0.92 -4.88 -2.66
CA TYR A 63 1.82 -4.58 -1.54
C TYR A 63 3.09 -5.44 -1.58
N ASP A 64 4.19 -4.86 -1.14
CA ASP A 64 5.46 -5.56 -0.91
C ASP A 64 5.38 -6.40 0.36
N ILE A 65 5.69 -7.69 0.25
CA ILE A 65 5.52 -8.68 1.34
C ILE A 65 6.47 -8.39 2.51
N LEU A 66 7.66 -7.86 2.25
CA LEU A 66 8.67 -7.61 3.28
C LEU A 66 8.32 -6.41 4.14
N THR A 67 7.96 -5.29 3.50
CA THR A 67 7.76 -4.00 4.16
C THR A 67 6.30 -3.71 4.47
N GLY A 68 5.36 -4.35 3.77
CA GLY A 68 3.93 -4.07 3.82
C GLY A 68 3.55 -2.71 3.21
N LEU A 69 4.47 -2.05 2.49
CA LEU A 69 4.16 -0.84 1.73
C LEU A 69 3.58 -1.21 0.36
N PRO A 70 2.79 -0.33 -0.27
CA PRO A 70 2.52 -0.40 -1.69
C PRO A 70 3.77 -0.76 -2.50
N ASN A 71 3.62 -1.66 -3.47
CA ASN A 71 4.70 -2.00 -4.39
C ASN A 71 4.76 -0.99 -5.55
N ARG A 72 5.76 -1.13 -6.42
CA ARG A 72 5.94 -0.32 -7.62
C ARG A 72 4.67 -0.17 -8.47
N ARG A 73 3.91 -1.26 -8.68
CA ARG A 73 2.68 -1.21 -9.47
C ARG A 73 1.62 -0.31 -8.82
N CYS A 74 1.36 -0.52 -7.54
CA CYS A 74 0.39 0.28 -6.78
C CYS A 74 0.83 1.76 -6.71
N LEU A 75 2.14 2.02 -6.62
CA LEU A 75 2.71 3.37 -6.69
C LEU A 75 2.33 4.08 -7.98
N PHE A 76 2.63 3.51 -9.14
CA PHE A 76 2.33 4.14 -10.44
C PHE A 76 0.85 4.39 -10.63
N GLU A 77 0.01 3.38 -10.37
CA GLU A 77 -1.45 3.51 -10.49
C GLU A 77 -1.96 4.72 -9.68
N ARG A 78 -1.57 4.82 -8.40
CA ARG A 78 -2.00 5.92 -7.53
C ARG A 78 -1.33 7.24 -7.86
N PHE A 79 -0.10 7.23 -8.38
CA PHE A 79 0.60 8.46 -8.76
C PHE A 79 -0.09 9.12 -9.97
N HIS A 80 -0.54 8.34 -10.96
CA HIS A 80 -1.34 8.85 -12.07
C HIS A 80 -2.65 9.49 -11.59
N GLU A 81 -3.37 8.86 -10.65
CA GLU A 81 -4.58 9.43 -10.06
C GLU A 81 -4.31 10.78 -9.37
N GLN A 82 -3.22 10.88 -8.58
CA GLN A 82 -2.84 12.12 -7.90
C GLN A 82 -2.38 13.20 -8.89
N TRP A 83 -1.72 12.81 -9.99
CA TRP A 83 -1.32 13.72 -11.05
C TRP A 83 -2.53 14.40 -11.70
N GLU A 84 -3.55 13.62 -12.08
CA GLU A 84 -4.78 14.15 -12.67
C GLU A 84 -5.53 15.04 -11.67
N LEU A 85 -5.62 14.62 -10.41
CA LEU A 85 -6.28 15.41 -9.36
C LEU A 85 -5.57 16.74 -9.12
N SER A 86 -4.24 16.74 -9.00
CA SER A 86 -3.42 17.94 -8.87
C SER A 86 -3.56 18.86 -10.08
N THR A 87 -3.57 18.29 -11.28
CA THR A 87 -3.77 19.05 -12.54
C THR A 87 -5.12 19.76 -12.55
N ARG A 88 -6.20 19.08 -12.15
CA ARG A 88 -7.56 19.66 -12.11
C ARG A 88 -7.76 20.67 -10.99
N SER A 89 -7.14 20.45 -9.83
CA SER A 89 -7.33 21.29 -8.64
C SER A 89 -6.36 22.46 -8.54
N GLY A 90 -5.27 22.45 -9.31
CA GLY A 90 -4.20 23.45 -9.21
C GLY A 90 -3.35 23.31 -7.93
N LEU A 91 -3.57 22.28 -7.11
CA LEU A 91 -2.78 22.05 -5.90
C LEU A 91 -1.39 21.49 -6.25
N PRO A 92 -0.34 21.79 -5.46
CA PRO A 92 0.99 21.27 -5.71
C PRO A 92 1.04 19.75 -5.51
N LEU A 93 1.97 19.10 -6.18
CA LEU A 93 2.20 17.67 -6.08
C LEU A 93 3.70 17.42 -6.14
N SER A 94 4.25 16.81 -5.11
CA SER A 94 5.67 16.48 -5.05
C SER A 94 5.90 14.99 -4.90
N CYS A 95 7.09 14.53 -5.24
CA CYS A 95 7.52 13.17 -4.96
C CYS A 95 8.95 13.13 -4.43
N LEU A 96 9.23 12.07 -3.67
CA LEU A 96 10.54 11.74 -3.13
C LEU A 96 10.95 10.38 -3.69
N VAL A 97 12.21 10.24 -4.07
CA VAL A 97 12.86 8.94 -4.32
C VAL A 97 13.96 8.78 -3.27
N ILE A 98 13.97 7.63 -2.62
CA ILE A 98 14.75 7.37 -1.41
C ILE A 98 15.51 6.06 -1.60
N ASP A 99 16.76 6.01 -1.16
CA ASP A 99 17.58 4.80 -1.22
C ASP A 99 18.45 4.64 0.02
N VAL A 100 18.63 3.39 0.45
CA VAL A 100 19.46 3.05 1.60
C VAL A 100 20.94 3.08 1.23
N ASP A 101 21.69 3.96 1.89
CA ASP A 101 23.08 4.17 1.60
C ASP A 101 23.92 2.92 1.92
N CYS A 102 24.70 2.48 0.93
CA CYS A 102 25.59 1.32 1.02
C CYS A 102 24.87 0.00 1.40
N PHE A 103 23.59 -0.17 1.02
CA PHE A 103 22.80 -1.35 1.36
C PHE A 103 23.45 -2.69 0.95
N LYS A 104 24.04 -2.76 -0.25
CA LYS A 104 24.80 -3.94 -0.68
C LYS A 104 25.89 -4.35 0.32
N ARG A 105 26.64 -3.37 0.87
CA ARG A 105 27.69 -3.63 1.87
C ARG A 105 27.10 -4.21 3.17
N VAL A 106 25.90 -3.76 3.55
CA VAL A 106 25.19 -4.32 4.71
C VAL A 106 24.87 -5.79 4.48
N ASN A 107 24.31 -6.13 3.32
CA ASN A 107 24.01 -7.52 2.96
C ASN A 107 25.28 -8.39 2.90
N ASP A 108 26.33 -7.88 2.27
CA ASP A 108 27.59 -8.62 2.09
C ASP A 108 28.32 -8.87 3.44
N THR A 109 28.17 -7.95 4.41
CA THR A 109 28.86 -8.04 5.72
C THR A 109 28.04 -8.76 6.78
N TYR A 110 26.72 -8.53 6.82
CA TYR A 110 25.84 -8.97 7.91
C TYR A 110 24.73 -9.93 7.46
N GLY A 111 24.70 -10.29 6.17
CA GLY A 111 23.72 -11.19 5.58
C GLY A 111 22.37 -10.54 5.25
N HIS A 112 21.62 -11.19 4.36
CA HIS A 112 20.34 -10.70 3.87
C HIS A 112 19.27 -10.51 4.95
N ALA A 113 19.28 -11.31 6.02
CA ALA A 113 18.33 -11.14 7.12
C ALA A 113 18.47 -9.78 7.82
N THR A 114 19.69 -9.25 7.89
CA THR A 114 19.99 -7.92 8.43
C THR A 114 19.52 -6.83 7.47
N GLY A 115 19.75 -7.00 6.16
CA GLY A 115 19.22 -6.10 5.14
C GLY A 115 17.69 -6.03 5.15
N ASP A 116 17.03 -7.17 5.30
CA ASP A 116 15.57 -7.24 5.40
C ASP A 116 15.04 -6.46 6.60
N LEU A 117 15.73 -6.51 7.74
CA LEU A 117 15.36 -5.75 8.93
C LEU A 117 15.58 -4.24 8.73
N VAL A 118 16.65 -3.83 8.04
CA VAL A 118 16.86 -2.43 7.63
C VAL A 118 15.70 -1.92 6.79
N LEU A 119 15.26 -2.70 5.80
CA LEU A 119 14.15 -2.31 4.92
C LEU A 119 12.81 -2.23 5.66
N ARG A 120 12.55 -3.15 6.60
CA ARG A 120 11.37 -3.11 7.47
C ARG A 120 11.36 -1.87 8.35
N ASN A 121 12.47 -1.59 9.02
CA ASN A 121 12.56 -0.43 9.91
C ASN A 121 12.43 0.88 9.12
N LEU A 122 13.07 1.00 7.95
CA LEU A 122 12.89 2.16 7.08
C LEU A 122 11.41 2.37 6.72
N ALA A 123 10.69 1.30 6.35
CA ALA A 123 9.27 1.39 6.05
C ALA A 123 8.42 1.87 7.26
N GLU A 124 8.78 1.47 8.48
CA GLU A 124 8.13 1.97 9.70
C GLU A 124 8.41 3.46 9.94
N VAL A 125 9.65 3.92 9.78
CA VAL A 125 9.99 5.35 9.88
C VAL A 125 9.21 6.14 8.83
N MET A 126 9.16 5.67 7.58
CA MET A 126 8.38 6.30 6.51
C MET A 126 6.90 6.45 6.87
N ARG A 127 6.27 5.40 7.43
CA ARG A 127 4.86 5.46 7.86
C ARG A 127 4.63 6.49 8.95
N ARG A 128 5.55 6.61 9.91
CA ARG A 128 5.43 7.57 11.02
C ARG A 128 5.67 9.01 10.59
N CYS A 129 6.63 9.24 9.68
CA CYS A 129 6.98 10.58 9.21
C CYS A 129 5.99 11.14 8.19
N SER A 130 5.28 10.27 7.46
CA SER A 130 4.36 10.66 6.38
C SER A 130 2.94 10.84 6.89
N ARG A 131 2.18 11.71 6.22
CA ARG A 131 0.78 11.99 6.53
C ARG A 131 -0.12 10.95 5.86
N ARG A 132 -1.36 10.82 6.34
CA ARG A 132 -2.36 9.91 5.74
C ARG A 132 -2.56 10.06 4.21
N PRO A 133 -2.56 11.26 3.60
CA PRO A 133 -2.67 11.39 2.14
C PRO A 133 -1.39 11.03 1.39
N ASP A 134 -0.23 10.99 2.07
CA ASP A 134 1.04 10.65 1.43
C ASP A 134 1.08 9.16 1.09
N LEU A 135 1.63 8.83 -0.06
CA LEU A 135 1.73 7.47 -0.56
C LEU A 135 3.17 6.99 -0.46
N CYS A 136 3.50 6.26 0.59
CA CYS A 136 4.76 5.55 0.73
C CYS A 136 4.73 4.24 -0.07
N ALA A 137 5.78 3.92 -0.81
CA ALA A 137 5.90 2.67 -1.57
C ALA A 137 7.33 2.15 -1.57
N ARG A 138 7.49 0.82 -1.72
CA ARG A 138 8.77 0.22 -2.10
C ARG A 138 8.85 0.15 -3.62
N TYR A 139 9.73 0.95 -4.19
CA TYR A 139 9.88 1.16 -5.62
C TYR A 139 10.75 0.07 -6.28
N GLY A 140 11.82 -0.33 -5.60
CA GLY A 140 12.82 -1.29 -6.04
C GLY A 140 13.53 -1.92 -4.84
N GLY A 141 14.52 -2.80 -5.07
CA GLY A 141 15.20 -3.58 -4.02
C GLY A 141 15.42 -2.84 -2.70
N GLU A 142 16.27 -1.81 -2.70
CA GLU A 142 16.48 -0.89 -1.58
C GLU A 142 15.90 0.52 -1.80
N GLU A 143 15.08 0.67 -2.85
CA GLU A 143 14.55 1.95 -3.29
C GLU A 143 13.10 2.13 -2.84
N PHE A 144 12.80 3.31 -2.33
CA PHE A 144 11.48 3.70 -1.85
C PHE A 144 11.04 5.00 -2.50
N ALA A 145 9.74 5.24 -2.52
CA ALA A 145 9.18 6.50 -3.01
C ALA A 145 8.08 7.00 -2.09
N ILE A 146 7.89 8.32 -2.05
CA ILE A 146 6.75 8.96 -1.40
C ILE A 146 6.12 9.93 -2.39
N ILE A 147 4.82 9.81 -2.64
CA ILE A 147 4.04 10.83 -3.34
C ILE A 147 3.35 11.71 -2.31
N CYS A 148 3.48 13.02 -2.44
CA CYS A 148 2.98 14.03 -1.50
C CYS A 148 1.94 14.91 -2.19
N PRO A 149 0.64 14.54 -2.18
CA PRO A 149 -0.43 15.38 -2.69
C PRO A 149 -0.52 16.70 -1.91
N ALA A 150 -0.93 17.77 -2.60
CA ALA A 150 -1.10 19.10 -2.01
C ALA A 150 0.12 19.58 -1.21
N THR A 151 1.33 19.22 -1.67
CA THR A 151 2.59 19.55 -1.02
C THR A 151 3.58 20.10 -2.05
N ASP A 152 4.08 21.30 -1.79
CA ASP A 152 5.08 21.99 -2.61
C ASP A 152 6.50 21.44 -2.36
N LEU A 153 7.48 21.91 -3.14
CA LEU A 153 8.86 21.47 -3.04
C LEU A 153 9.45 21.68 -1.65
N ALA A 154 9.10 22.79 -0.98
CA ALA A 154 9.60 23.11 0.35
C ALA A 154 9.07 22.13 1.41
N GLY A 155 7.76 21.87 1.43
CA GLY A 155 7.15 20.91 2.35
C GLY A 155 7.63 19.48 2.11
N ALA A 156 7.80 19.08 0.84
CA ALA A 156 8.35 17.77 0.49
C ALA A 156 9.82 17.64 0.90
N SER A 157 10.61 18.71 0.77
CA SER A 157 12.01 18.76 1.21
C SER A 157 12.13 18.61 2.74
N GLN A 158 11.24 19.26 3.50
CA GLN A 158 11.19 19.10 4.96
C GLN A 158 10.81 17.68 5.39
N LEU A 159 9.85 17.05 4.70
CA LEU A 159 9.53 15.64 4.92
C LEU A 159 10.74 14.74 4.67
N ALA A 160 11.44 14.95 3.55
CA ALA A 160 12.64 14.18 3.20
C ALA A 160 13.74 14.31 4.26
N GLU A 161 14.02 15.54 4.73
CA GLU A 161 15.05 15.78 5.73
C GLU A 161 14.68 15.20 7.10
N ARG A 162 13.41 15.36 7.52
CA ARG A 162 12.90 14.72 8.74
C ARG A 162 13.04 13.20 8.68
N LEU A 163 12.72 12.60 7.53
CA LEU A 163 12.88 11.15 7.32
C LEU A 163 14.34 10.74 7.40
N ARG A 164 15.23 11.47 6.71
CA ARG A 164 16.68 11.22 6.71
C ARG A 164 17.27 11.28 8.13
N ALA A 165 16.96 12.34 8.87
CA ALA A 165 17.40 12.52 10.24
C ALA A 165 16.86 11.43 11.19
N ALA A 166 15.60 11.04 11.05
CA ALA A 166 14.99 9.98 11.85
C ALA A 166 15.66 8.62 11.60
N VAL A 167 15.89 8.25 10.34
CA VAL A 167 16.60 7.00 10.00
C VAL A 167 18.02 7.01 10.56
N GLU A 168 18.75 8.10 10.36
CA GLU A 168 20.11 8.23 10.84
C GLU A 168 20.20 8.09 12.38
N LEU A 169 19.27 8.71 13.10
CA LEU A 169 19.19 8.66 14.56
C LEU A 169 18.81 7.27 15.07
N GLU A 170 17.79 6.65 14.50
CA GLU A 170 17.21 5.39 14.99
C GLU A 170 18.01 4.15 14.56
N SER A 171 18.82 4.26 13.50
CA SER A 171 19.58 3.14 12.95
C SER A 171 20.49 2.42 13.95
N THR A 172 20.97 3.14 14.97
CA THR A 172 21.82 2.60 16.04
C THR A 172 21.05 1.71 17.01
N ALA A 173 19.74 1.96 17.19
CA ALA A 173 18.87 1.22 18.08
C ALA A 173 18.30 -0.07 17.43
N TRP A 174 18.53 -0.28 16.14
CA TRP A 174 18.01 -1.44 15.42
C TRP A 174 18.71 -2.76 15.80
N ASN A 175 19.73 -2.74 16.68
CA ASN A 175 20.47 -3.91 17.18
C ASN A 175 21.02 -4.81 16.05
N LEU A 176 21.36 -4.22 14.91
CA LEU A 176 21.65 -4.93 13.67
C LEU A 176 23.13 -5.38 13.53
N GLY A 177 24.06 -4.82 14.32
CA GLY A 177 25.50 -4.97 14.08
C GLY A 177 26.19 -4.10 12.99
N PRO A 178 25.54 -3.29 12.13
CA PRO A 178 26.20 -2.35 11.23
C PRO A 178 26.49 -1.01 11.93
N PRO A 179 27.50 -0.26 11.45
CA PRO A 179 27.57 1.16 11.73
C PRO A 179 26.35 1.88 11.13
N ARG A 180 25.92 2.96 11.80
CA ARG A 180 24.88 3.94 11.41
C ARG A 180 24.38 3.80 9.95
N ILE A 181 23.13 3.35 9.80
CA ILE A 181 22.44 3.30 8.49
C ILE A 181 21.94 4.69 8.16
N THR A 182 22.10 5.10 6.90
CA THR A 182 21.66 6.40 6.39
C THR A 182 20.90 6.21 5.09
N ILE A 183 20.15 7.23 4.69
CA ILE A 183 19.44 7.26 3.42
C ILE A 183 19.81 8.53 2.66
N SER A 184 19.80 8.43 1.34
CA SER A 184 19.85 9.58 0.44
C SER A 184 18.47 9.79 -0.16
N CYS A 185 18.08 11.05 -0.36
CA CYS A 185 16.77 11.38 -0.92
C CYS A 185 16.89 12.39 -2.06
N GLY A 186 16.11 12.18 -3.11
CA GLY A 186 15.87 13.15 -4.16
C GLY A 186 14.41 13.61 -4.15
N VAL A 187 14.18 14.91 -4.34
CA VAL A 187 12.86 15.53 -4.26
C VAL A 187 12.56 16.31 -5.53
N ALA A 188 11.34 16.19 -6.05
CA ALA A 188 10.86 16.99 -7.17
C ALA A 188 9.39 17.39 -6.98
N GLU A 189 9.03 18.56 -7.49
CA GLU A 189 7.65 19.08 -7.52
C GLU A 189 7.14 19.13 -8.96
N ARG A 190 5.84 18.86 -9.15
CA ARG A 190 5.13 19.07 -10.41
C ARG A 190 5.24 20.53 -10.83
N ARG A 191 5.72 20.74 -12.05
CA ARG A 191 5.77 22.04 -12.71
C ARG A 191 5.12 21.96 -14.09
N THR A 192 4.89 23.11 -14.72
CA THR A 192 4.29 23.20 -16.05
C THR A 192 5.18 22.60 -17.15
N ASP A 193 6.50 22.55 -16.94
CA ASP A 193 7.48 21.93 -17.85
C ASP A 193 7.60 20.41 -17.67
N VAL A 194 6.90 19.82 -16.70
CA VAL A 194 6.93 18.37 -16.41
C VAL A 194 5.66 17.72 -17.03
N PRO A 195 5.79 16.89 -18.08
CA PRO A 195 4.65 16.38 -18.85
C PRO A 195 3.84 15.29 -18.14
N GLY A 196 4.36 14.67 -17.09
CA GLY A 196 3.69 13.55 -16.44
C GLY A 196 4.38 13.05 -15.16
N PRO A 197 3.74 12.09 -14.46
CA PRO A 197 4.26 11.53 -13.21
C PRO A 197 5.57 10.77 -13.41
N ASP A 198 5.75 10.09 -14.55
CA ASP A 198 7.00 9.38 -14.86
C ASP A 198 8.20 10.33 -14.95
N GLU A 199 8.00 11.49 -15.58
CA GLU A 199 9.04 12.52 -15.65
C GLU A 199 9.32 13.12 -14.27
N LEU A 200 8.27 13.37 -13.49
CA LEU A 200 8.42 13.88 -12.14
C LEU A 200 9.24 12.92 -11.27
N LEU A 201 8.99 11.61 -11.37
CA LEU A 201 9.76 10.58 -10.68
C LEU A 201 11.22 10.56 -11.16
N ARG A 202 11.45 10.71 -12.48
CA ARG A 202 12.80 10.77 -13.06
C ARG A 202 13.59 11.99 -12.58
N LEU A 203 12.93 13.13 -12.37
CA LEU A 203 13.56 14.31 -11.78
C LEU A 203 13.96 14.07 -10.32
N ALA A 204 13.10 13.43 -9.54
CA ALA A 204 13.44 13.06 -8.16
C ALA A 204 14.58 12.01 -8.12
N ASP A 205 14.60 11.04 -9.03
CA ASP A 205 15.70 10.07 -9.16
C ASP A 205 17.04 10.75 -9.52
N ALA A 206 17.02 11.73 -10.42
CA ALA A 206 18.21 12.53 -10.72
C ALA A 206 18.74 13.27 -9.48
N MET A 207 17.85 13.77 -8.61
CA MET A 207 18.26 14.39 -7.35
C MET A 207 18.79 13.37 -6.35
N LEU A 208 18.25 12.15 -6.32
CA LEU A 208 18.80 11.07 -5.50
C LEU A 208 20.23 10.73 -5.96
N TYR A 209 20.47 10.73 -7.28
CA TYR A 209 21.80 10.57 -7.82
C TYR A 209 22.75 11.67 -7.33
N GLU A 210 22.33 12.95 -7.36
CA GLU A 210 23.11 14.06 -6.82
C GLU A 210 23.41 13.91 -5.32
N ALA A 211 22.43 13.45 -4.53
CA ALA A 211 22.63 13.15 -3.13
C ALA A 211 23.69 12.05 -2.91
N LYS A 212 23.68 11.00 -3.73
CA LYS A 212 24.66 9.91 -3.64
C LYS A 212 26.06 10.35 -4.10
N SER A 213 26.15 11.14 -5.16
CA SER A 213 27.42 11.63 -5.72
C SER A 213 28.13 12.62 -4.80
N HIS A 214 27.36 13.41 -4.03
CA HIS A 214 27.89 14.42 -3.11
C HIS A 214 28.12 13.92 -1.68
N GLY A 215 28.24 12.61 -1.46
CA GLY A 215 28.64 12.06 -0.16
C GLY A 215 27.55 11.35 0.64
N ARG A 216 26.37 11.11 0.06
CA ARG A 216 25.25 10.37 0.69
C ARG A 216 24.71 11.04 1.95
N ASN A 217 23.76 10.39 2.64
CA ASN A 217 23.14 10.90 3.86
C ASN A 217 22.69 12.36 3.75
N GLN A 218 21.99 12.68 2.66
CA GLN A 218 21.54 14.04 2.37
C GLN A 218 20.34 14.05 1.43
N VAL A 219 19.70 15.20 1.37
CA VAL A 219 18.54 15.45 0.52
C VAL A 219 18.92 16.46 -0.55
N TRP A 220 18.56 16.17 -1.79
CA TRP A 220 18.65 17.09 -2.91
C TRP A 220 17.27 17.32 -3.52
N ARG A 221 17.03 18.53 -4.01
CA ARG A 221 15.75 18.94 -4.60
C ARG A 221 15.92 19.57 -5.98
N CYS A 222 14.97 19.30 -6.87
CA CYS A 222 14.95 19.86 -8.21
C CYS A 222 14.32 21.26 -8.19
N VAL A 223 15.15 22.30 -8.33
CA VAL A 223 14.69 23.70 -8.34
C VAL A 223 14.46 24.25 -9.75
N GLY A 224 14.87 23.50 -10.79
CA GLY A 224 14.66 23.85 -12.18
C GLY A 224 15.06 22.72 -13.14
N PRO A 225 14.89 22.89 -14.46
CA PRO A 225 15.33 21.92 -15.45
C PRO A 225 16.84 21.64 -15.34
N GLY A 226 17.22 20.45 -14.88
CA GLY A 226 18.62 20.07 -14.69
C GLY A 226 19.34 20.80 -13.55
N VAL A 227 18.63 21.55 -12.70
CA VAL A 227 19.22 22.27 -11.57
C VAL A 227 18.80 21.60 -10.27
N GLY A 228 19.78 21.07 -9.54
CA GLY A 228 19.63 20.51 -8.21
C GLY A 228 20.21 21.42 -7.14
N GLU A 229 19.59 21.41 -5.97
CA GLU A 229 20.08 22.09 -4.78
C GLU A 229 20.06 21.13 -3.60
N ARG A 230 21.14 21.12 -2.79
CA ARG A 230 21.15 20.40 -1.52
C ARG A 230 20.21 21.09 -0.54
N VAL A 231 19.30 20.32 0.05
CA VAL A 231 18.47 20.79 1.16
C VAL A 231 19.35 20.89 2.41
N PRO A 232 19.39 22.05 3.10
CA PRO A 232 20.12 22.17 4.35
C PRO A 232 19.59 21.16 5.37
N PRO A 233 20.48 20.49 6.13
CA PRO A 233 20.01 19.65 7.21
C PRO A 233 19.20 20.49 8.18
N GLU A 234 18.13 19.91 8.71
CA GLU A 234 17.31 20.58 9.72
C GLU A 234 18.21 20.76 10.96
N THR A 235 18.78 21.97 11.11
CA THR A 235 19.48 22.34 12.34
C THR A 235 18.50 22.10 13.47
N ALA A 236 18.91 21.38 14.51
CA ALA A 236 18.12 21.14 15.70
C ALA A 236 17.69 22.50 16.31
N LEU A 237 16.59 23.05 15.80
CA LEU A 237 15.96 24.24 16.29
C LEU A 237 15.10 23.78 17.45
N SER A 238 15.68 23.96 18.65
CA SER A 238 14.98 24.45 19.83
C SER A 238 13.62 23.82 20.08
N THR A 239 13.62 22.65 20.74
CA THR A 239 12.57 22.34 21.70
C THR A 239 12.46 23.53 22.67
N SER A 240 11.42 24.34 22.45
CA SER A 240 10.90 25.33 23.38
C SER A 240 9.58 24.80 23.91
#